data_AF-C5ZXS7-F1
#
_entry.id   AF-C5ZXS7-F1
#
_cell.length_a   1.000
_cell.length_b   1.000
_cell.length_c   1.000
_cell.angle_alpha   90.00
_cell.angle_beta   90.00
_cell.angle_gamma   90.00
#
_symmetry.space_group_name_H-M   'P 1'
#
loop_
_entity.id
_entity.type
_entity.pdbx_description
1 polymer ?
#
loop_
_entity_poly.entity_id
_entity_poly.type
_entity_poly.pdbx_seq_one_letter_code
_entity_poly.pdbx_strand_id
1 'polypeptide(L)'
;MQTTQPIWTIKETKDDSNIYTIATKSCVICNSCRYCEGLCAVFPAMEKYREFSDKQIDYLANLCHQCSECFYDCQYAPPHEFNVSIPTQFAEIRKESYKKYAFPNFLGRAFDSNAWLTTILLVVALFAGFFVASTQTMAGEQARGDFFAVIPYEYMVNTFGIVSLFVLVALIGGFVRFARAIELSGVNARVFVRSLKDALTLKYLGGHKSEGCTYPNDKRSNARRIFHHFTAYGFVFCFIATSLGAFYHHFLHISAPYDITQLPKIFGSIGGVALCIGVLGLFVLKLIADREIVDEKSVSMDYAFLFMLFIASFSGLLLMFVRESALLSYALWFHLSCIMVFFLMIPYSKFVHIFYRFIALLKYNAQEEA
;
A
#
# COMPACT_ATOMS: atom_id res chain seq x y z
N MET A 1 30.15 -36.43 -33.84
CA MET A 1 29.56 -36.42 -32.48
C MET A 1 28.23 -35.69 -32.56
N GLN A 2 27.13 -36.44 -32.68
CA GLN A 2 25.78 -35.86 -32.54
C GLN A 2 25.53 -35.67 -31.05
N THR A 3 25.45 -34.40 -30.63
CA THR A 3 25.02 -34.04 -29.29
C THR A 3 23.54 -34.39 -29.16
N THR A 4 23.25 -35.45 -28.41
CA THR A 4 21.89 -35.77 -27.97
C THR A 4 21.40 -34.62 -27.11
N GLN A 5 20.43 -33.87 -27.62
CA GLN A 5 19.63 -32.93 -26.83
C GLN A 5 19.07 -33.68 -25.61
N PRO A 6 19.17 -33.14 -24.38
CA PRO A 6 18.59 -33.77 -23.21
C PRO A 6 17.07 -33.91 -23.39
N ILE A 7 16.56 -35.09 -23.06
CA ILE A 7 15.16 -35.55 -23.21
C ILE A 7 14.14 -34.65 -22.46
N TRP A 8 14.60 -33.71 -21.64
CA TRP A 8 13.79 -32.86 -20.77
C TRP A 8 13.79 -31.38 -21.17
N THR A 9 13.94 -31.06 -22.46
CA THR A 9 13.61 -29.70 -22.92
C THR A 9 12.08 -29.54 -22.85
N ILE A 10 11.59 -29.13 -21.67
CA ILE A 10 10.21 -28.75 -21.45
C ILE A 10 9.95 -27.59 -22.40
N LYS A 11 9.19 -27.84 -23.48
CA LYS A 11 8.62 -26.77 -24.29
C LYS A 11 7.74 -25.95 -23.35
N GLU A 12 8.15 -24.73 -23.05
CA GLU A 12 7.30 -23.76 -22.36
C GLU A 12 5.96 -23.69 -23.10
N THR A 13 4.91 -24.18 -22.44
CA THR A 13 3.56 -24.10 -22.95
C THR A 13 2.97 -22.75 -22.57
N LYS A 14 1.90 -22.32 -23.23
CA LYS A 14 1.19 -21.07 -22.89
C LYS A 14 0.72 -21.04 -21.42
N ASP A 15 0.53 -22.20 -20.80
CA ASP A 15 0.19 -22.37 -19.38
C ASP A 15 1.39 -22.13 -18.42
N ASP A 16 2.61 -22.35 -18.89
CA ASP A 16 3.84 -22.05 -18.12
C ASP A 16 4.13 -20.53 -17.99
N SER A 17 3.33 -19.68 -18.65
CA SER A 17 3.38 -18.23 -18.51
C SER A 17 2.39 -17.67 -17.47
N ASN A 18 1.46 -18.47 -16.96
CA ASN A 18 0.51 -18.03 -15.95
C ASN A 18 1.17 -18.01 -14.57
N ILE A 19 1.22 -16.83 -13.94
CA ILE A 19 1.84 -16.65 -12.63
C ILE A 19 1.24 -17.54 -11.54
N TYR A 20 -0.05 -17.86 -11.59
CA TYR A 20 -0.68 -18.79 -10.64
C TYR A 20 -0.16 -20.21 -10.82
N THR A 21 0.01 -20.67 -12.06
CA THR A 21 0.58 -21.99 -12.38
C THR A 21 2.03 -22.08 -11.87
N ILE A 22 2.85 -21.05 -12.13
CA ILE A 22 4.24 -20.97 -11.66
C ILE A 22 4.32 -20.98 -10.13
N ALA A 23 3.55 -20.12 -9.47
CA ALA A 23 3.55 -20.00 -8.00
C ALA A 23 3.05 -21.28 -7.33
N THR A 24 2.06 -21.96 -7.90
CA THR A 24 1.59 -23.26 -7.41
C THR A 24 2.69 -24.31 -7.46
N LYS A 25 3.42 -24.42 -8.57
CA LYS A 25 4.58 -25.33 -8.67
C LYS A 25 5.64 -25.00 -7.60
N SER A 26 5.98 -23.72 -7.43
CA SER A 26 6.91 -23.28 -6.38
C SER A 26 6.40 -23.59 -4.97
N CYS A 27 5.10 -23.42 -4.68
CA CYS A 27 4.50 -23.77 -3.39
C CYS A 27 4.57 -25.28 -3.11
N VAL A 28 4.35 -26.13 -4.13
CA VAL A 28 4.51 -27.59 -3.99
C VAL A 28 5.95 -27.95 -3.63
N ILE A 29 6.93 -27.34 -4.28
CA ILE A 29 8.36 -27.53 -3.96
C ILE A 29 8.66 -27.05 -2.54
N CYS A 30 8.22 -25.85 -2.16
CA CYS A 30 8.42 -25.30 -0.82
C CYS A 30 7.80 -26.19 0.27
N ASN A 31 6.58 -26.69 0.07
CA ASN A 31 5.88 -27.55 1.03
C ASN A 31 6.50 -28.96 1.12
N SER A 32 7.18 -29.41 0.05
CA SER A 32 7.90 -30.68 0.04
C SER A 32 9.28 -30.57 0.72
N CYS A 33 10.00 -29.48 0.48
CA CYS A 33 11.35 -29.26 1.00
C CYS A 33 11.36 -28.79 2.47
N ARG A 34 10.40 -27.92 2.84
CA ARG A 34 10.19 -27.38 4.21
C ARG A 34 11.38 -26.65 4.85
N TYR A 35 12.48 -26.43 4.14
CA TYR A 35 13.65 -25.73 4.67
C TYR A 35 13.33 -24.35 5.27
N CYS A 36 12.33 -23.65 4.71
CA CYS A 36 11.95 -22.30 5.11
C CYS A 36 10.85 -22.22 6.20
N GLU A 37 10.41 -23.34 6.79
CA GLU A 37 9.24 -23.41 7.71
C GLU A 37 9.30 -22.39 8.87
N GLY A 38 10.51 -22.09 9.37
CA GLY A 38 10.74 -21.19 10.51
C GLY A 38 10.88 -19.70 10.17
N LEU A 39 10.86 -19.32 8.89
CA LEU A 39 11.23 -17.95 8.47
C LEU A 39 10.08 -16.95 8.64
N CYS A 40 8.85 -17.31 8.30
CA CYS A 40 7.68 -16.43 8.41
C CYS A 40 6.36 -17.21 8.38
N ALA A 41 5.23 -16.52 8.63
CA ALA A 41 3.89 -17.13 8.68
C ALA A 41 3.45 -17.85 7.39
N VAL A 42 4.05 -17.54 6.25
CA VAL A 42 3.67 -18.13 4.95
C VAL A 42 3.87 -19.64 4.94
N PHE A 43 4.99 -20.13 5.47
CA PHE A 43 5.33 -21.56 5.36
C PHE A 43 4.47 -22.44 6.28
N PRO A 44 4.28 -22.12 7.58
CA PRO A 44 3.33 -22.85 8.41
C PRO A 44 1.90 -22.79 7.86
N ALA A 45 1.51 -21.69 7.20
CA ALA A 45 0.21 -21.60 6.53
C ALA A 45 0.13 -22.48 5.26
N MET A 46 1.24 -22.60 4.52
CA MET A 46 1.35 -23.39 3.30
C MET A 46 1.25 -24.90 3.60
N GLU A 47 1.83 -25.35 4.71
CA GLU A 47 1.82 -26.76 5.13
C GLU A 47 0.43 -27.33 5.46
N LYS A 48 -0.56 -26.46 5.69
CA LYS A 48 -1.96 -26.86 5.92
C LYS A 48 -2.64 -27.34 4.64
N TYR A 49 -1.98 -27.24 3.48
CA TYR A 49 -2.53 -27.62 2.18
C TYR A 49 -1.66 -28.67 1.49
N ARG A 50 -2.30 -29.59 0.77
CA ARG A 50 -1.62 -30.57 -0.11
C ARG A 50 -1.65 -30.13 -1.58
N GLU A 51 -2.71 -29.42 -1.95
CA GLU A 51 -2.93 -28.84 -3.27
C GLU A 51 -3.24 -27.35 -3.12
N PHE A 52 -2.85 -26.55 -4.11
CA PHE A 52 -3.01 -25.09 -4.07
C PHE A 52 -3.93 -24.63 -5.20
N SER A 53 -5.13 -24.20 -4.83
CA SER A 53 -6.04 -23.41 -5.67
C SER A 53 -5.63 -21.94 -5.72
N ASP A 54 -6.08 -21.21 -6.73
CA ASP A 54 -5.83 -19.77 -6.87
C ASP A 54 -6.20 -18.96 -5.62
N LYS A 55 -7.27 -19.36 -4.91
CA LYS A 55 -7.70 -18.71 -3.65
C LYS A 55 -6.69 -18.92 -2.52
N GLN A 56 -6.07 -20.09 -2.43
CA GLN A 56 -5.02 -20.37 -1.46
C GLN A 56 -3.73 -19.62 -1.82
N ILE A 57 -3.42 -19.53 -3.10
CA ILE A 57 -2.29 -18.72 -3.60
C ILE A 57 -2.52 -17.23 -3.30
N ASP A 58 -3.73 -16.69 -3.52
CA ASP A 58 -4.11 -15.33 -3.13
C ASP A 58 -3.93 -15.10 -1.61
N TYR A 59 -4.34 -16.06 -0.79
CA TYR A 59 -4.17 -16.02 0.67
C TYR A 59 -2.68 -15.96 1.06
N LEU A 60 -1.87 -16.91 0.60
CA LEU A 60 -0.44 -16.98 0.92
C LEU A 60 0.33 -15.76 0.41
N ALA A 61 0.00 -15.28 -0.79
CA ALA A 61 0.61 -14.09 -1.36
C ALA A 61 0.34 -12.83 -0.53
N ASN A 62 -0.88 -12.66 0.00
CA ASN A 62 -1.22 -11.52 0.86
C ASN A 62 -0.74 -11.68 2.31
N LEU A 63 -0.49 -12.90 2.78
CA LEU A 63 0.21 -13.17 4.04
C LEU A 63 1.71 -12.84 3.96
N CYS A 64 2.29 -13.01 2.76
CA CYS A 64 3.69 -12.73 2.49
C CYS A 64 4.02 -11.24 2.58
N HIS A 65 5.12 -10.94 3.28
CA HIS A 65 5.66 -9.60 3.47
C HIS A 65 6.74 -9.23 2.44
N GLN A 66 7.08 -10.16 1.55
CA GLN A 66 8.18 -10.03 0.60
C GLN A 66 9.49 -9.72 1.34
N CYS A 67 9.80 -10.50 2.36
CA CYS A 67 11.01 -10.35 3.17
C CYS A 67 12.27 -10.84 2.47
N SER A 68 12.11 -11.62 1.40
CA SER A 68 13.15 -12.24 0.58
C SER A 68 14.13 -13.20 1.29
N GLU A 69 13.99 -13.43 2.60
CA GLU A 69 14.77 -14.44 3.32
C GLU A 69 14.74 -15.82 2.64
N CYS A 70 13.52 -16.29 2.34
CA CYS A 70 13.32 -17.58 1.67
C CYS A 70 13.86 -17.64 0.24
N PHE A 71 14.23 -16.52 -0.39
CA PHE A 71 14.86 -16.53 -1.70
C PHE A 71 16.36 -16.80 -1.55
N TYR A 72 17.04 -16.05 -0.67
CA TYR A 72 18.47 -16.21 -0.43
C TYR A 72 18.83 -17.54 0.25
N ASP A 73 17.91 -18.10 1.03
CA ASP A 73 18.08 -19.42 1.67
C ASP A 73 17.74 -20.61 0.75
N CYS A 74 17.12 -20.37 -0.42
CA CYS A 74 16.55 -21.46 -1.23
C CYS A 74 17.58 -22.11 -2.15
N GLN A 75 17.72 -23.43 -2.02
CA GLN A 75 18.56 -24.27 -2.90
C GLN A 75 18.02 -24.35 -4.34
N TYR A 76 16.74 -24.02 -4.53
CA TYR A 76 16.04 -24.04 -5.82
C TYR A 76 15.76 -22.64 -6.38
N ALA A 77 16.37 -21.61 -5.79
CA ALA A 77 16.33 -20.25 -6.32
C ALA A 77 16.98 -20.19 -7.72
N PRO A 78 16.64 -19.19 -8.55
CA PRO A 78 17.37 -18.94 -9.79
C PRO A 78 18.90 -18.95 -9.54
N PRO A 79 19.71 -19.52 -10.44
CA PRO A 79 19.37 -20.05 -11.75
C PRO A 79 18.99 -21.55 -11.77
N HIS A 80 18.60 -22.16 -10.65
CA HIS A 80 18.16 -23.56 -10.61
C HIS A 80 17.00 -23.81 -11.60
N GLU A 81 16.90 -25.01 -12.16
CA GLU A 81 15.88 -25.40 -13.16
C GLU A 81 14.42 -25.22 -12.69
N PHE A 82 14.19 -25.16 -11.38
CA PHE A 82 12.86 -24.96 -10.78
C PHE A 82 12.53 -23.48 -10.60
N ASN A 83 13.53 -22.61 -10.66
CA ASN A 83 13.40 -21.16 -10.67
C ASN A 83 12.48 -20.61 -9.56
N VAL A 84 12.61 -21.13 -8.33
CA VAL A 84 11.71 -20.83 -7.22
C VAL A 84 11.99 -19.42 -6.69
N SER A 85 11.06 -18.49 -6.89
CA SER A 85 11.15 -17.13 -6.35
C SER A 85 9.83 -16.68 -5.72
N ILE A 86 9.54 -17.22 -4.52
CA ILE A 86 8.33 -16.88 -3.76
C ILE A 86 8.15 -15.35 -3.57
N PRO A 87 9.18 -14.54 -3.23
CA PRO A 87 9.00 -13.11 -3.03
C PRO A 87 8.48 -12.39 -4.28
N THR A 88 9.07 -12.69 -5.44
CA THR A 88 8.72 -12.10 -6.74
C THR A 88 7.38 -12.62 -7.23
N GLN A 89 7.18 -13.94 -7.23
CA GLN A 89 5.93 -14.57 -7.66
C GLN A 89 4.74 -14.09 -6.84
N PHE A 90 4.87 -14.03 -5.51
CA PHE A 90 3.80 -13.53 -4.66
C PHE A 90 3.63 -12.01 -4.74
N ALA A 91 4.63 -11.24 -5.17
CA ALA A 91 4.46 -9.83 -5.45
C ALA A 91 3.55 -9.59 -6.65
N GLU A 92 3.76 -10.34 -7.72
CA GLU A 92 2.93 -10.31 -8.92
C GLU A 92 1.50 -10.79 -8.60
N ILE A 93 1.35 -11.91 -7.88
CA ILE A 93 0.02 -12.39 -7.44
C ILE A 93 -0.69 -11.35 -6.59
N ARG A 94 -0.02 -10.71 -5.61
CA ARG A 94 -0.65 -9.66 -4.80
C ARG A 94 -1.22 -8.54 -5.67
N LYS A 95 -0.49 -8.11 -6.70
CA LYS A 95 -0.97 -7.08 -7.64
C LYS A 95 -2.21 -7.55 -8.39
N GLU A 96 -2.21 -8.80 -8.85
CA GLU A 96 -3.39 -9.41 -9.47
C GLU A 96 -4.57 -9.53 -8.48
N SER A 97 -4.32 -9.91 -7.22
CA SER A 97 -5.34 -9.93 -6.17
C SER A 97 -5.95 -8.54 -5.95
N TYR A 98 -5.15 -7.47 -5.95
CA TYR A 98 -5.66 -6.11 -5.79
C TYR A 98 -6.66 -5.75 -6.89
N LYS A 99 -6.39 -6.12 -8.14
CA LYS A 99 -7.31 -5.92 -9.27
C LYS A 99 -8.54 -6.83 -9.19
N LYS A 100 -8.32 -8.11 -8.89
CA LYS A 100 -9.34 -9.17 -8.83
C LYS A 100 -10.43 -8.86 -7.81
N TYR A 101 -10.01 -8.34 -6.64
CA TYR A 101 -10.91 -8.07 -5.52
C TYR A 101 -11.33 -6.60 -5.42
N ALA A 102 -10.77 -5.68 -6.20
CA ALA A 102 -11.19 -4.27 -6.22
C ALA A 102 -12.71 -4.10 -6.41
N PHE A 103 -13.27 -2.99 -5.98
CA PHE A 103 -14.67 -2.65 -6.25
C PHE A 103 -14.81 -1.17 -6.65
N PRO A 104 -15.53 -0.85 -7.73
CA PRO A 104 -15.85 -1.72 -8.87
C PRO A 104 -14.59 -2.13 -9.67
N ASN A 105 -14.63 -3.30 -10.32
CA ASN A 105 -13.45 -3.91 -10.98
C ASN A 105 -12.90 -3.09 -12.15
N PHE A 106 -13.75 -2.37 -12.87
CA PHE A 106 -13.34 -1.68 -14.10
C PHE A 106 -12.38 -0.51 -13.83
N LEU A 107 -12.52 0.16 -12.67
CA LEU A 107 -11.62 1.25 -12.27
C LEU A 107 -10.23 0.74 -11.91
N GLY A 108 -10.13 -0.45 -11.31
CA GLY A 108 -8.84 -1.10 -11.04
C GLY A 108 -8.02 -1.34 -12.32
N ARG A 109 -8.67 -1.62 -13.45
CA ARG A 109 -8.00 -1.79 -14.75
C ARG A 109 -7.51 -0.47 -15.35
N ALA A 110 -8.25 0.63 -15.12
CA ALA A 110 -7.88 1.95 -15.63
C ALA A 110 -6.59 2.48 -14.98
N PHE A 111 -6.43 2.30 -13.67
CA PHE A 111 -5.21 2.70 -12.95
C PHE A 111 -4.01 1.79 -13.25
N ASP A 112 -4.22 0.53 -13.65
CA ASP A 112 -3.14 -0.41 -13.96
C ASP A 112 -2.49 -0.17 -15.32
N SER A 113 -3.27 0.20 -16.34
CA SER A 113 -2.75 0.33 -17.71
C SER A 113 -1.79 1.51 -17.87
N ASN A 114 -2.05 2.65 -17.21
CA ASN A 114 -1.24 3.87 -17.33
C ASN A 114 -1.25 4.70 -16.03
N ALA A 115 -0.74 4.14 -14.92
CA ALA A 115 -0.79 4.76 -13.59
C ALA A 115 -0.26 6.21 -13.56
N TRP A 116 0.88 6.51 -14.21
CA TRP A 116 1.46 7.85 -14.22
C TRP A 116 0.64 8.85 -15.01
N LEU A 117 0.24 8.51 -16.24
CA LEU A 117 -0.55 9.39 -17.09
C LEU A 117 -1.90 9.70 -16.44
N THR A 118 -2.59 8.69 -15.93
CA THR A 118 -3.88 8.86 -15.22
C THR A 118 -3.73 9.74 -13.99
N THR A 119 -2.68 9.54 -13.19
CA THR A 119 -2.39 10.37 -12.02
C THR A 119 -2.14 11.83 -12.39
N ILE A 120 -1.28 12.09 -13.39
CA ILE A 120 -0.93 13.45 -13.82
C ILE A 120 -2.16 14.17 -14.38
N LEU A 121 -2.93 13.51 -15.25
CA LEU A 121 -4.16 14.08 -15.83
C LEU A 121 -5.18 14.42 -14.74
N LEU A 122 -5.36 13.55 -13.75
CA LEU A 122 -6.26 13.83 -12.62
C LEU A 122 -5.78 15.01 -11.77
N VAL A 123 -4.48 15.11 -11.47
CA VAL A 123 -3.93 16.25 -10.72
C VAL A 123 -4.16 17.56 -11.49
N VAL A 124 -3.87 17.59 -12.80
CA VAL A 124 -4.06 18.78 -13.64
C VAL A 124 -5.55 19.15 -13.75
N ALA A 125 -6.42 18.18 -13.98
CA ALA A 125 -7.86 18.41 -14.09
C ALA A 125 -8.46 18.92 -12.77
N LEU A 126 -8.07 18.34 -11.63
CA LEU A 126 -8.53 18.77 -10.32
C LEU A 126 -7.95 20.14 -9.95
N PHE A 127 -6.70 20.43 -10.32
CA PHE A 127 -6.11 21.74 -10.13
C PHE A 127 -6.90 22.81 -10.88
N ALA A 128 -7.23 22.56 -12.16
CA ALA A 128 -8.08 23.44 -12.94
C ALA A 128 -9.49 23.57 -12.33
N GLY A 129 -10.06 22.48 -11.82
CA GLY A 129 -11.34 22.50 -11.12
C GLY A 129 -11.34 23.36 -9.86
N PHE A 130 -10.32 23.22 -9.00
CA PHE A 130 -10.17 24.05 -7.80
C PHE A 130 -9.83 25.51 -8.14
N PHE A 131 -9.09 25.76 -9.22
CA PHE A 131 -8.84 27.11 -9.74
C PHE A 131 -10.16 27.79 -10.14
N VAL A 132 -11.01 27.11 -10.91
CA VAL A 132 -12.30 27.65 -11.36
C VAL A 132 -13.28 27.82 -10.19
N ALA A 133 -13.28 26.87 -9.25
CA ALA A 133 -14.13 26.93 -8.06
C ALA A 133 -13.67 27.97 -7.02
N SER A 134 -12.44 28.48 -7.15
CA SER A 134 -11.93 29.51 -6.25
C SER A 134 -12.66 30.83 -6.51
N THR A 135 -13.18 31.42 -5.44
CA THR A 135 -13.75 32.76 -5.52
C THR A 135 -12.62 33.74 -5.80
N GLN A 136 -12.55 34.27 -7.03
CA GLN A 136 -11.50 35.21 -7.49
C GLN A 136 -11.39 36.50 -6.65
N THR A 137 -12.23 36.66 -5.63
CA THR A 137 -12.36 37.84 -4.79
C THR A 137 -11.24 38.04 -3.78
N MET A 138 -10.40 37.03 -3.46
CA MET A 138 -9.27 37.21 -2.53
C MET A 138 -8.01 36.47 -3.01
N ALA A 139 -7.08 37.19 -3.65
CA ALA A 139 -5.77 36.66 -4.02
C ALA A 139 -4.88 36.51 -2.77
N GLY A 140 -4.04 35.47 -2.73
CA GLY A 140 -3.37 34.88 -1.55
C GLY A 140 -2.96 35.78 -0.37
N GLU A 141 -2.46 37.00 -0.59
CA GLU A 141 -2.12 37.94 0.51
C GLU A 141 -3.35 38.43 1.29
N GLN A 142 -4.46 38.63 0.60
CA GLN A 142 -5.70 39.15 1.20
C GLN A 142 -6.41 38.10 2.05
N ALA A 143 -6.15 36.81 1.80
CA ALA A 143 -6.71 35.71 2.56
C ALA A 143 -6.09 35.58 3.96
N ARG A 144 -4.93 36.19 4.25
CA ARG A 144 -4.21 36.11 5.56
C ARG A 144 -4.15 34.68 6.13
N GLY A 145 -4.02 33.69 5.24
CA GLY A 145 -3.97 32.29 5.58
C GLY A 145 -5.31 31.65 6.02
N ASP A 146 -6.44 32.29 5.77
CA ASP A 146 -7.77 31.68 5.80
C ASP A 146 -8.00 30.91 4.48
N PHE A 147 -8.11 29.59 4.58
CA PHE A 147 -8.33 28.73 3.41
C PHE A 147 -9.75 28.84 2.85
N PHE A 148 -10.74 29.18 3.69
CA PHE A 148 -12.15 29.29 3.28
C PHE A 148 -12.44 30.55 2.48
N ALA A 149 -11.58 31.56 2.60
CA ALA A 149 -11.59 32.73 1.72
C ALA A 149 -11.15 32.39 0.29
N VAL A 150 -10.38 31.31 0.10
CA VAL A 150 -9.88 30.88 -1.22
C VAL A 150 -10.81 29.86 -1.87
N ILE A 151 -11.27 28.86 -1.11
CA ILE A 151 -12.23 27.85 -1.57
C ILE A 151 -13.41 27.82 -0.60
N PRO A 152 -14.66 27.96 -1.09
CA PRO A 152 -15.84 27.87 -0.25
C PRO A 152 -15.88 26.55 0.53
N TYR A 153 -16.18 26.65 1.83
CA TYR A 153 -16.29 25.51 2.73
C TYR A 153 -17.20 24.39 2.19
N GLU A 154 -18.39 24.76 1.71
CA GLU A 154 -19.38 23.83 1.14
C GLU A 154 -18.82 23.05 -0.06
N TYR A 155 -18.04 23.71 -0.91
CA TYR A 155 -17.42 23.04 -2.06
C TYR A 155 -16.42 21.98 -1.61
N MET A 156 -15.61 22.30 -0.60
CA MET A 156 -14.62 21.37 -0.05
C MET A 156 -15.29 20.18 0.63
N VAL A 157 -16.25 20.41 1.53
CA VAL A 157 -16.93 19.34 2.27
C VAL A 157 -17.71 18.41 1.33
N ASN A 158 -18.48 18.97 0.39
CA ASN A 158 -19.27 18.14 -0.53
C ASN A 158 -18.38 17.30 -1.45
N THR A 159 -17.35 17.90 -2.06
CA THR A 159 -16.49 17.19 -3.01
C THR A 159 -15.68 16.09 -2.32
N PHE A 160 -15.01 16.39 -1.22
CA PHE A 160 -14.24 15.39 -0.47
C PHE A 160 -15.14 14.37 0.23
N GLY A 161 -16.33 14.77 0.70
CA GLY A 161 -17.30 13.89 1.33
C GLY A 161 -17.83 12.81 0.37
N ILE A 162 -18.23 13.21 -0.84
CA ILE A 162 -18.69 12.29 -1.89
C ILE A 162 -17.59 11.28 -2.26
N VAL A 163 -16.38 11.78 -2.51
CA VAL A 163 -15.25 10.91 -2.89
C VAL A 163 -14.85 9.99 -1.72
N SER A 164 -14.83 10.49 -0.49
CA SER A 164 -14.52 9.67 0.69
C SER A 164 -15.55 8.56 0.91
N LEU A 165 -16.85 8.85 0.72
CA LEU A 165 -17.90 7.85 0.80
C LEU A 165 -17.74 6.78 -0.28
N PHE A 166 -17.46 7.19 -1.53
CA PHE A 166 -17.19 6.27 -2.62
C PHE A 166 -15.98 5.36 -2.30
N VAL A 167 -14.87 5.93 -1.84
CA VAL A 167 -13.65 5.19 -1.47
C VAL A 167 -13.93 4.22 -0.32
N LEU A 168 -14.71 4.63 0.68
CA LEU A 168 -15.11 3.76 1.79
C LEU A 168 -15.91 2.55 1.28
N VAL A 169 -16.90 2.77 0.41
CA VAL A 169 -17.69 1.69 -0.20
C VAL A 169 -16.81 0.78 -1.06
N ALA A 170 -15.89 1.34 -1.83
CA ALA A 170 -14.91 0.60 -2.64
C ALA A 170 -14.02 -0.31 -1.78
N LEU A 171 -13.49 0.20 -0.68
CA LEU A 171 -12.65 -0.55 0.26
C LEU A 171 -13.44 -1.64 0.99
N ILE A 172 -14.65 -1.35 1.48
CA ILE A 172 -15.52 -2.36 2.12
C ILE A 172 -15.85 -3.46 1.11
N GLY A 173 -16.20 -3.10 -0.13
CA GLY A 173 -16.45 -4.05 -1.21
C GLY A 173 -15.25 -4.97 -1.44
N GLY A 174 -14.04 -4.42 -1.54
CA GLY A 174 -12.83 -5.21 -1.73
C GLY A 174 -12.48 -6.09 -0.53
N PHE A 175 -12.60 -5.55 0.68
CA PHE A 175 -12.43 -6.28 1.94
C PHE A 175 -13.34 -7.51 2.00
N VAL A 176 -14.65 -7.33 1.77
CA VAL A 176 -15.64 -8.42 1.84
C VAL A 176 -15.38 -9.47 0.76
N ARG A 177 -15.03 -9.05 -0.46
CA ARG A 177 -14.71 -9.97 -1.56
C ARG A 177 -13.49 -10.82 -1.25
N PHE A 178 -12.40 -10.22 -0.76
CA PHE A 178 -11.20 -10.95 -0.39
C PHE A 178 -11.45 -11.90 0.79
N ALA A 179 -12.12 -11.44 1.85
CA ALA A 179 -12.45 -12.26 3.01
C ALA A 179 -13.30 -13.49 2.66
N ARG A 180 -14.29 -13.33 1.77
CA ARG A 180 -15.09 -14.46 1.25
C ARG A 180 -14.26 -15.39 0.36
N ALA A 181 -13.38 -14.84 -0.47
CA ALA A 181 -12.58 -15.64 -1.39
C ALA A 181 -11.60 -16.56 -0.66
N ILE A 182 -11.00 -16.09 0.43
CA ILE A 182 -10.12 -16.91 1.27
C ILE A 182 -10.88 -17.70 2.34
N GLU A 183 -12.22 -17.66 2.34
CA GLU A 183 -13.06 -18.43 3.27
C GLU A 183 -12.70 -18.16 4.75
N LEU A 184 -12.57 -16.88 5.11
CA LEU A 184 -12.28 -16.46 6.47
C LEU A 184 -13.37 -16.96 7.44
N SER A 185 -12.95 -17.74 8.43
CA SER A 185 -13.81 -18.32 9.46
C SER A 185 -13.04 -18.41 10.79
N GLY A 186 -13.75 -18.66 11.90
CA GLY A 186 -13.12 -18.83 13.22
C GLY A 186 -12.58 -17.56 13.87
N VAL A 187 -13.03 -16.37 13.44
CA VAL A 187 -12.58 -15.09 14.03
C VAL A 187 -13.28 -14.86 15.36
N ASN A 188 -12.51 -14.96 16.46
CA ASN A 188 -12.94 -14.58 17.80
C ASN A 188 -12.20 -13.30 18.26
N ALA A 189 -12.55 -12.76 19.43
CA ALA A 189 -11.93 -11.54 19.98
C ALA A 189 -10.41 -11.68 20.20
N ARG A 190 -9.94 -12.86 20.63
CA ARG A 190 -8.51 -13.13 20.87
C ARG A 190 -7.73 -13.15 19.55
N VAL A 191 -8.22 -13.86 18.55
CA VAL A 191 -7.66 -13.88 17.18
C VAL A 191 -7.57 -12.46 16.64
N PHE A 192 -8.65 -11.66 16.77
CA PHE A 192 -8.66 -10.29 16.29
C PHE A 192 -7.59 -9.42 16.95
N VAL A 193 -7.49 -9.44 18.29
CA VAL A 193 -6.48 -8.67 19.04
C VAL A 193 -5.06 -9.12 18.68
N ARG A 194 -4.83 -10.44 18.54
CA ARG A 194 -3.53 -10.99 18.13
C ARG A 194 -3.15 -10.53 16.72
N SER A 195 -4.06 -10.65 15.75
CA SER A 195 -3.81 -10.19 14.37
C SER A 195 -3.62 -8.69 14.28
N LEU A 196 -4.34 -7.91 15.09
CA LEU A 196 -4.15 -6.46 15.16
C LEU A 196 -2.77 -6.12 15.71
N LYS A 197 -2.33 -6.79 16.78
CA LYS A 197 -0.97 -6.63 17.33
C LYS A 197 0.10 -7.02 16.31
N ASP A 198 -0.08 -8.16 15.62
CA ASP A 198 0.87 -8.63 14.60
C ASP A 198 0.98 -7.64 13.42
N ALA A 199 -0.14 -7.05 12.99
CA ALA A 199 -0.19 -6.02 11.95
C ALA A 199 0.45 -4.70 12.38
N LEU A 200 0.09 -4.18 13.56
CA LEU A 200 0.62 -2.90 14.08
C LEU A 200 2.11 -2.96 14.40
N THR A 201 2.60 -4.10 14.88
CA THR A 201 4.03 -4.30 15.15
C THR A 201 4.82 -4.71 13.91
N LEU A 202 4.14 -5.04 12.80
CA LEU A 202 4.72 -5.65 11.61
C LEU A 202 5.60 -6.86 11.97
N LYS A 203 5.10 -7.74 12.86
CA LYS A 203 5.85 -8.87 13.42
C LYS A 203 6.57 -9.70 12.34
N TYR A 204 5.86 -10.01 11.26
CA TYR A 204 6.39 -10.83 10.15
C TYR A 204 7.26 -10.06 9.15
N LEU A 205 7.31 -8.73 9.22
CA LEU A 205 8.34 -7.91 8.55
C LEU A 205 9.56 -7.69 9.44
N GLY A 206 9.48 -8.04 10.73
CA GLY A 206 10.63 -8.03 11.63
C GLY A 206 11.56 -9.24 11.44
N GLY A 207 11.18 -10.21 10.61
CA GLY A 207 11.91 -11.48 10.47
C GLY A 207 11.87 -12.33 11.74
N HIS A 208 12.60 -13.45 11.73
CA HIS A 208 12.76 -14.32 12.89
C HIS A 208 13.47 -13.55 14.02
N LYS A 209 12.93 -13.62 15.25
CA LYS A 209 13.47 -12.90 16.45
C LYS A 209 13.65 -11.38 16.29
N SER A 210 12.94 -10.72 15.37
CA SER A 210 13.04 -9.26 15.12
C SER A 210 14.40 -8.79 14.55
N GLU A 211 15.20 -9.67 13.96
CA GLU A 211 16.51 -9.34 13.37
C GLU A 211 16.40 -8.51 12.08
N GLY A 212 15.21 -8.40 11.50
CA GLY A 212 14.94 -7.74 10.24
C GLY A 212 14.69 -8.73 9.10
N CYS A 213 14.38 -8.20 7.92
CA CYS A 213 14.24 -9.00 6.71
C CYS A 213 15.45 -8.83 5.82
N THR A 214 15.78 -9.85 5.02
CA THR A 214 16.82 -9.79 3.99
C THR A 214 16.33 -8.96 2.79
N TYR A 215 16.39 -7.64 2.96
CA TYR A 215 15.97 -6.63 2.00
C TYR A 215 16.68 -5.30 2.32
N PRO A 216 17.21 -4.55 1.34
CA PRO A 216 17.03 -4.70 -0.11
C PRO A 216 17.95 -5.73 -0.80
N ASN A 217 18.87 -6.32 -0.05
CA ASN A 217 19.93 -7.20 -0.57
C ASN A 217 19.95 -8.48 0.28
N ASP A 218 20.99 -9.30 0.10
CA ASP A 218 21.33 -10.51 0.87
C ASP A 218 21.63 -10.30 2.37
N LYS A 219 21.49 -9.08 2.90
CA LYS A 219 21.71 -8.76 4.32
C LYS A 219 20.41 -8.43 5.05
N ARG A 220 20.25 -9.01 6.23
CA ARG A 220 19.15 -8.69 7.15
C ARG A 220 19.20 -7.23 7.59
N SER A 221 18.05 -6.55 7.51
CA SER A 221 17.88 -5.17 7.97
C SER A 221 16.47 -4.89 8.44
N ASN A 222 16.34 -4.04 9.46
CA ASN A 222 15.06 -3.50 9.92
C ASN A 222 14.66 -2.18 9.23
N ALA A 223 15.48 -1.67 8.31
CA ALA A 223 15.25 -0.36 7.68
C ALA A 223 13.86 -0.26 7.03
N ARG A 224 13.45 -1.28 6.28
CA ARG A 224 12.13 -1.32 5.64
C ARG A 224 10.99 -1.28 6.66
N ARG A 225 11.12 -2.00 7.78
CA ARG A 225 10.13 -2.00 8.87
C ARG A 225 10.02 -0.62 9.51
N ILE A 226 11.15 0.03 9.79
CA ILE A 226 11.20 1.37 10.38
C ILE A 226 10.55 2.40 9.44
N PHE A 227 10.95 2.46 8.17
CA PHE A 227 10.35 3.39 7.21
C PHE A 227 8.86 3.11 6.96
N HIS A 228 8.44 1.85 7.03
CA HIS A 228 7.03 1.50 6.96
C HIS A 228 6.26 1.96 8.20
N HIS A 229 6.84 1.91 9.40
CA HIS A 229 6.21 2.50 10.59
C HIS A 229 6.10 4.02 10.49
N PHE A 230 7.15 4.71 10.02
CA PHE A 230 7.09 6.14 9.73
C PHE A 230 5.97 6.48 8.73
N THR A 231 5.84 5.69 7.66
CA THR A 231 4.78 5.86 6.65
C THR A 231 3.39 5.61 7.25
N ALA A 232 3.19 4.47 7.92
CA ALA A 232 1.89 4.06 8.45
C ALA A 232 1.42 4.98 9.58
N TYR A 233 2.26 5.23 10.58
CA TYR A 233 1.90 6.11 11.70
C TYR A 233 1.87 7.59 11.30
N GLY A 234 2.74 8.01 10.37
CA GLY A 234 2.67 9.36 9.79
C GLY A 234 1.34 9.60 9.08
N PHE A 235 0.89 8.63 8.27
CA PHE A 235 -0.43 8.67 7.64
C PHE A 235 -1.58 8.72 8.67
N VAL A 236 -1.53 7.87 9.70
CA VAL A 236 -2.54 7.87 10.77
C VAL A 236 -2.59 9.21 11.49
N PHE A 237 -1.45 9.83 11.78
CA PHE A 237 -1.40 11.15 12.42
C PHE A 237 -1.96 12.25 11.51
N CYS A 238 -1.65 12.24 10.21
CA CYS A 238 -2.28 13.15 9.25
C CYS A 238 -3.80 12.95 9.20
N PHE A 239 -4.28 11.71 9.19
CA PHE A 239 -5.71 11.40 9.20
C PHE A 239 -6.40 11.87 10.49
N ILE A 240 -5.76 11.68 11.65
CA ILE A 240 -6.22 12.21 12.94
C ILE A 240 -6.28 13.74 12.88
N ALA A 241 -5.25 14.41 12.34
CA ALA A 241 -5.22 15.86 12.20
C ALA A 241 -6.40 16.39 11.37
N THR A 242 -6.69 15.78 10.23
CA THR A 242 -7.84 16.14 9.38
C THR A 242 -9.16 15.88 10.09
N SER A 243 -9.29 14.74 10.78
CA SER A 243 -10.50 14.38 11.54
C SER A 243 -10.75 15.34 12.71
N LEU A 244 -9.71 15.70 13.44
CA LEU A 244 -9.78 16.71 14.50
C LEU A 244 -10.11 18.08 13.94
N GLY A 245 -9.55 18.46 12.79
CA GLY A 245 -9.90 19.71 12.12
C GLY A 245 -11.39 19.78 11.75
N ALA A 246 -11.96 18.68 11.23
CA ALA A 246 -13.39 18.58 10.99
C ALA A 246 -14.19 18.65 12.30
N PHE A 247 -13.77 17.93 13.34
CA PHE A 247 -14.41 17.94 14.65
C PHE A 247 -14.43 19.34 15.28
N TYR A 248 -13.30 20.05 15.25
CA TYR A 248 -13.15 21.41 15.79
C TYR A 248 -14.12 22.38 15.11
N HIS A 249 -14.24 22.29 13.78
CA HIS A 249 -15.12 23.17 13.02
C HIS A 249 -16.61 22.90 13.32
N HIS A 250 -17.03 21.62 13.34
CA HIS A 250 -18.45 21.27 13.45
C HIS A 250 -18.98 21.26 14.89
N PHE A 251 -18.16 20.84 15.86
CA PHE A 251 -18.59 20.64 17.25
C PHE A 251 -18.08 21.71 18.21
N LEU A 252 -16.87 22.25 17.98
CA LEU A 252 -16.29 23.29 18.84
C LEU A 252 -16.45 24.70 18.26
N HIS A 253 -16.93 24.82 17.01
CA HIS A 253 -17.01 26.08 16.28
C HIS A 253 -15.68 26.84 16.20
N ILE A 254 -14.56 26.12 16.25
CA ILE A 254 -13.21 26.66 16.08
C ILE A 254 -12.81 26.45 14.64
N SER A 255 -12.79 27.53 13.86
CA SER A 255 -12.38 27.48 12.45
C SER A 255 -10.87 27.66 12.30
N ALA A 256 -10.32 27.06 11.26
CA ALA A 256 -8.97 27.37 10.81
C ALA A 256 -8.87 28.88 10.54
N PRO A 257 -7.72 29.52 10.83
CA PRO A 257 -6.40 28.90 11.05
C PRO A 257 -6.09 28.46 12.49
N TYR A 258 -5.54 27.26 12.63
CA TYR A 258 -5.10 26.73 13.93
C TYR A 258 -3.66 27.15 14.27
N ASP A 259 -3.45 27.51 15.55
CA ASP A 259 -2.13 27.72 16.14
C ASP A 259 -1.29 26.42 16.18
N ILE A 260 0.04 26.55 16.27
CA ILE A 260 0.98 25.41 16.33
C ILE A 260 0.74 24.53 17.56
N THR A 261 0.22 25.09 18.64
CA THR A 261 -0.09 24.37 19.89
C THR A 261 -1.38 23.54 19.81
N GLN A 262 -2.21 23.74 18.80
CA GLN A 262 -3.49 23.04 18.65
C GLN A 262 -3.28 21.63 18.08
N LEU A 263 -4.07 20.67 18.57
CA LEU A 263 -3.94 19.26 18.19
C LEU A 263 -3.94 19.00 16.67
N PRO A 264 -4.84 19.61 15.85
CA PRO A 264 -4.80 19.42 14.39
C PRO A 264 -3.44 19.79 13.78
N LYS A 265 -2.79 20.86 14.28
CA LYS A 265 -1.49 21.26 13.75
C LYS A 265 -0.37 20.36 14.24
N ILE A 266 -0.35 19.98 15.53
CA ILE A 266 0.67 19.08 16.10
C ILE A 266 0.67 17.73 15.36
N PHE A 267 -0.49 17.07 15.27
CA PHE A 267 -0.60 15.79 14.58
C PHE A 267 -0.30 15.93 13.08
N GLY A 268 -0.74 17.02 12.44
CA GLY A 268 -0.49 17.27 11.03
C GLY A 268 0.99 17.45 10.71
N SER A 269 1.72 18.24 11.52
CA SER A 269 3.14 18.49 11.31
C SER A 269 4.00 17.25 11.62
N ILE A 270 3.78 16.59 12.76
CA ILE A 270 4.52 15.36 13.11
C ILE A 270 4.20 14.26 12.10
N GLY A 271 2.92 14.09 11.75
CA GLY A 271 2.46 13.13 10.76
C GLY A 271 3.06 13.37 9.39
N GLY A 272 3.03 14.62 8.90
CA GLY A 272 3.58 15.01 7.62
C GLY A 272 5.09 14.77 7.51
N VAL A 273 5.86 15.13 8.55
CA VAL A 273 7.31 14.89 8.58
C VAL A 273 7.62 13.39 8.61
N ALA A 274 6.95 12.64 9.48
CA ALA A 274 7.10 11.18 9.56
C ALA A 274 6.77 10.51 8.23
N LEU A 275 5.69 10.94 7.57
CA LEU A 275 5.25 10.41 6.28
C LEU A 275 6.27 10.70 5.18
N CYS A 276 6.81 11.93 5.10
CA CYS A 276 7.89 12.27 4.16
C CYS A 276 9.13 11.39 4.35
N ILE A 277 9.60 11.23 5.60
CA ILE A 277 10.78 10.39 5.91
C ILE A 277 10.51 8.93 5.55
N GLY A 278 9.36 8.40 5.95
CA GLY A 278 8.99 7.01 5.69
C GLY A 278 8.89 6.70 4.21
N VAL A 279 8.19 7.53 3.44
CA VAL A 279 7.97 7.31 2.00
C VAL A 279 9.26 7.48 1.22
N LEU A 280 10.06 8.50 1.52
CA LEU A 280 11.36 8.70 0.87
C LEU A 280 12.30 7.52 1.16
N GLY A 281 12.36 7.06 2.42
CA GLY A 281 13.15 5.89 2.81
C GLY A 281 12.71 4.61 2.10
N LEU A 282 11.41 4.34 2.01
CA LEU A 282 10.87 3.21 1.25
C LEU A 282 11.16 3.33 -0.25
N PHE A 283 11.11 4.54 -0.80
CA PHE A 283 11.41 4.81 -2.20
C PHE A 283 12.89 4.51 -2.52
N VAL A 284 13.82 5.02 -1.70
CA VAL A 284 15.26 4.76 -1.83
C VAL A 284 15.55 3.27 -1.70
N LEU A 285 14.99 2.60 -0.68
CA LEU A 285 15.17 1.17 -0.49
C LEU A 285 14.64 0.33 -1.67
N LYS A 286 13.66 0.85 -2.42
CA LYS A 286 13.13 0.18 -3.60
C LYS A 286 14.01 0.39 -4.84
N LEU A 287 14.67 1.54 -4.95
CA LEU A 287 15.62 1.82 -6.03
C LEU A 287 16.90 0.99 -5.94
N ILE A 288 17.35 0.69 -4.72
CA ILE A 288 18.56 -0.11 -4.49
C ILE A 288 18.29 -1.61 -4.31
N ALA A 289 17.02 -2.02 -4.38
CA ALA A 289 16.63 -3.41 -4.22
C ALA A 289 17.24 -4.29 -5.32
N ASP A 290 17.71 -5.46 -4.91
CA ASP A 290 18.21 -6.48 -5.81
C ASP A 290 17.15 -6.82 -6.87
N ARG A 291 17.57 -6.86 -8.13
CA ARG A 291 16.66 -7.04 -9.27
C ARG A 291 16.08 -8.44 -9.32
N GLU A 292 16.73 -9.44 -8.72
CA GLU A 292 16.22 -10.81 -8.71
C GLU A 292 14.99 -10.99 -7.80
N ILE A 293 14.82 -10.11 -6.80
CA ILE A 293 13.71 -10.14 -5.84
C ILE A 293 12.62 -9.08 -6.14
N VAL A 294 12.82 -8.28 -7.20
CA VAL A 294 11.89 -7.23 -7.63
C VAL A 294 11.27 -7.62 -8.96
N ASP A 295 9.94 -7.61 -9.01
CA ASP A 295 9.22 -7.74 -10.28
C ASP A 295 9.24 -6.42 -11.06
N GLU A 296 10.13 -6.33 -12.06
CA GLU A 296 10.29 -5.16 -12.94
C GLU A 296 9.02 -4.77 -13.71
N LYS A 297 8.08 -5.70 -13.94
CA LYS A 297 6.82 -5.41 -14.67
C LYS A 297 5.74 -4.81 -13.77
N SER A 298 5.82 -5.01 -12.45
CA SER A 298 4.79 -4.57 -11.50
C SER A 298 5.07 -3.23 -10.82
N VAL A 299 6.13 -2.51 -11.20
CA VAL A 299 6.64 -1.40 -10.37
C VAL A 299 5.96 -0.05 -10.61
N SER A 300 5.35 0.18 -11.77
CA SER A 300 4.86 1.51 -12.19
C SER A 300 3.81 2.11 -11.24
N MET A 301 2.74 1.37 -10.93
CA MET A 301 1.67 1.83 -10.03
C MET A 301 2.18 2.05 -8.60
N ASP A 302 3.04 1.15 -8.11
CA ASP A 302 3.62 1.27 -6.78
C ASP A 302 4.47 2.55 -6.64
N TYR A 303 5.24 2.90 -7.67
CA TYR A 303 6.02 4.14 -7.67
C TYR A 303 5.13 5.38 -7.77
N ALA A 304 4.12 5.37 -8.65
CA ALA A 304 3.16 6.46 -8.75
C ALA A 304 2.46 6.70 -7.39
N PHE A 305 2.05 5.63 -6.72
CA PHE A 305 1.42 5.71 -5.40
C PHE A 305 2.36 6.27 -4.33
N LEU A 306 3.61 5.76 -4.23
CA LEU A 306 4.59 6.29 -3.28
C LEU A 306 4.91 7.76 -3.55
N PHE A 307 5.09 8.14 -4.82
CA PHE A 307 5.34 9.51 -5.20
C PHE A 307 4.17 10.43 -4.85
N MET A 308 2.93 10.02 -5.13
CA MET A 308 1.75 10.79 -4.75
C MET A 308 1.62 10.96 -3.24
N LEU A 309 1.92 9.92 -2.47
CA LEU A 309 1.91 9.99 -1.01
C LEU A 309 2.96 10.98 -0.48
N PHE A 310 4.17 10.98 -1.07
CA PHE A 310 5.23 11.95 -0.73
C PHE A 310 4.84 13.38 -1.10
N ILE A 311 4.34 13.61 -2.31
CA ILE A 311 3.95 14.96 -2.76
C ILE A 311 2.77 15.48 -1.94
N ALA A 312 1.80 14.63 -1.58
CA ALA A 312 0.70 15.00 -0.71
C ALA A 312 1.19 15.43 0.69
N SER A 313 2.10 14.68 1.31
CA SER A 313 2.64 15.04 2.63
C SER A 313 3.54 16.27 2.57
N PHE A 314 4.40 16.37 1.54
CA PHE A 314 5.32 17.47 1.36
C PHE A 314 4.58 18.79 1.06
N SER A 315 3.60 18.78 0.16
CA SER A 315 2.79 19.97 -0.15
C SER A 315 1.98 20.46 1.05
N GLY A 316 1.53 19.55 1.93
CA GLY A 316 0.84 19.90 3.18
C GLY A 316 1.76 20.63 4.17
N LEU A 317 3.02 20.19 4.28
CA LEU A 317 4.03 20.90 5.08
C LEU A 317 4.40 22.23 4.44
N LEU A 318 4.58 22.27 3.11
CA LEU A 318 4.92 23.48 2.37
C LEU A 318 3.85 24.57 2.56
N LEU A 319 2.57 24.18 2.58
CA LEU A 319 1.45 25.09 2.85
C LEU A 319 1.59 25.85 4.16
N MET A 320 2.24 25.29 5.18
CA MET A 320 2.50 26.01 6.43
C MET A 320 3.45 27.20 6.23
N PHE A 321 4.43 27.06 5.34
CA PHE A 321 5.44 28.09 5.08
C PHE A 321 4.95 29.18 4.13
N VAL A 322 4.14 28.81 3.13
CA VAL A 322 3.66 29.77 2.11
C VAL A 322 2.32 30.42 2.47
N ARG A 323 1.78 30.14 3.66
CA ARG A 323 0.43 30.52 4.10
C ARG A 323 0.16 32.04 4.04
N GLU A 324 1.18 32.86 4.27
CA GLU A 324 1.08 34.32 4.30
C GLU A 324 1.52 34.98 2.98
N SER A 325 1.82 34.18 1.95
CA SER A 325 2.32 34.67 0.66
C SER A 325 1.25 34.68 -0.43
N ALA A 326 1.51 35.39 -1.52
CA ALA A 326 0.70 35.33 -2.74
C ALA A 326 0.59 33.92 -3.36
N LEU A 327 1.48 32.98 -2.99
CA LEU A 327 1.47 31.60 -3.47
C LEU A 327 0.46 30.70 -2.74
N LEU A 328 -0.21 31.19 -1.69
CA LEU A 328 -1.16 30.41 -0.88
C LEU A 328 -2.20 29.69 -1.76
N SER A 329 -2.86 30.41 -2.66
CA SER A 329 -3.95 29.84 -3.46
C SER A 329 -3.46 28.71 -4.37
N TYR A 330 -2.34 28.92 -5.06
CA TYR A 330 -1.74 27.91 -5.94
C TYR A 330 -1.28 26.67 -5.16
N ALA A 331 -0.62 26.87 -4.01
CA ALA A 331 -0.19 25.78 -3.15
C ALA A 331 -1.39 24.99 -2.59
N LEU A 332 -2.48 25.68 -2.26
CA LEU A 332 -3.70 25.06 -1.73
C LEU A 332 -4.40 24.22 -2.79
N TRP A 333 -4.60 24.77 -4.00
CA TRP A 333 -5.20 24.02 -5.12
C TRP A 333 -4.37 22.79 -5.46
N PHE A 334 -3.05 22.93 -5.49
CA PHE A 334 -2.14 21.82 -5.73
C PHE A 334 -2.26 20.74 -4.65
N HIS A 335 -2.17 21.13 -3.37
CA HIS A 335 -2.28 20.19 -2.26
C HIS A 335 -3.62 19.45 -2.26
N LEU A 336 -4.74 20.17 -2.40
CA LEU A 336 -6.08 19.57 -2.44
C LEU A 336 -6.24 18.62 -3.64
N SER A 337 -5.68 18.97 -4.79
CA SER A 337 -5.64 18.08 -5.97
C SER A 337 -4.86 16.80 -5.64
N CYS A 338 -3.68 16.92 -5.03
CA CYS A 338 -2.89 15.75 -4.65
C CYS A 338 -3.62 14.84 -3.65
N ILE A 339 -4.28 15.40 -2.63
CA ILE A 339 -5.07 14.61 -1.66
C ILE A 339 -6.26 13.94 -2.34
N MET A 340 -6.97 14.65 -3.21
CA MET A 340 -8.12 14.09 -3.92
C MET A 340 -7.72 12.93 -4.85
N VAL A 341 -6.65 13.09 -5.63
CA VAL A 341 -6.10 12.01 -6.46
C VAL A 341 -5.65 10.83 -5.60
N PHE A 342 -4.96 11.11 -4.49
CA PHE A 342 -4.54 10.08 -3.55
C PHE A 342 -5.73 9.26 -3.03
N PHE A 343 -6.83 9.90 -2.61
CA PHE A 343 -8.04 9.22 -2.15
C PHE A 343 -8.64 8.32 -3.24
N LEU A 344 -8.72 8.80 -4.48
CA LEU A 344 -9.21 8.01 -5.61
C LEU A 344 -8.31 6.81 -5.92
N MET A 345 -7.01 6.90 -5.68
CA MET A 345 -6.05 5.80 -5.89
C MET A 345 -6.09 4.74 -4.78
N ILE A 346 -6.52 5.07 -3.56
CA ILE A 346 -6.51 4.15 -2.40
C ILE A 346 -7.10 2.76 -2.72
N PRO A 347 -8.34 2.63 -3.23
CA PRO A 347 -8.97 1.31 -3.43
C PRO A 347 -8.40 0.53 -4.63
N TYR A 348 -7.56 1.15 -5.46
CA TYR A 348 -7.03 0.57 -6.70
C TYR A 348 -5.50 0.50 -6.74
N SER A 349 -4.85 0.74 -5.61
CA SER A 349 -3.39 0.76 -5.50
C SER A 349 -2.90 -0.22 -4.43
N LYS A 350 -1.58 -0.26 -4.22
CA LYS A 350 -0.96 -1.02 -3.14
C LYS A 350 -1.53 -0.70 -1.75
N PHE A 351 -2.18 0.44 -1.54
CA PHE A 351 -2.74 0.79 -0.23
C PHE A 351 -3.68 -0.29 0.32
N VAL A 352 -4.44 -1.00 -0.54
CA VAL A 352 -5.36 -2.06 -0.12
C VAL A 352 -4.68 -3.22 0.62
N HIS A 353 -3.35 -3.36 0.50
CA HIS A 353 -2.58 -4.37 1.22
C HIS A 353 -2.77 -4.29 2.73
N ILE A 354 -3.05 -3.10 3.28
CA ILE A 354 -3.31 -2.93 4.72
C ILE A 354 -4.50 -3.81 5.17
N PHE A 355 -5.52 -3.91 4.33
CA PHE A 355 -6.72 -4.69 4.58
C PHE A 355 -6.51 -6.16 4.25
N TYR A 356 -5.96 -6.46 3.06
CA TYR A 356 -5.84 -7.85 2.61
C TYR A 356 -4.83 -8.63 3.45
N ARG A 357 -3.72 -8.01 3.83
CA ARG A 357 -2.76 -8.62 4.74
C ARG A 357 -3.34 -8.81 6.14
N PHE A 358 -4.14 -7.86 6.63
CA PHE A 358 -4.83 -8.02 7.91
C PHE A 358 -5.82 -9.19 7.89
N ILE A 359 -6.62 -9.34 6.82
CA ILE A 359 -7.52 -10.49 6.62
C ILE A 359 -6.71 -11.80 6.53
N ALA A 360 -5.59 -11.82 5.82
CA ALA A 360 -4.71 -12.99 5.76
C ALA A 360 -4.15 -13.35 7.16
N LEU A 361 -3.77 -12.36 7.97
CA LEU A 361 -3.34 -12.58 9.35
C LEU A 361 -4.48 -13.08 10.25
N LEU A 362 -5.70 -12.58 10.08
CA LEU A 362 -6.89 -13.11 10.77
C LEU A 362 -7.09 -14.59 10.45
N LYS A 363 -7.02 -14.98 9.17
CA LYS A 363 -7.12 -16.38 8.76
C LYS A 363 -5.99 -17.22 9.37
N TYR A 364 -4.76 -16.75 9.28
CA TYR A 364 -3.60 -17.45 9.83
C TYR A 364 -3.74 -17.70 11.34
N ASN A 365 -4.02 -16.64 12.12
CA ASN A 365 -4.15 -16.76 13.57
C ASN A 365 -5.40 -17.55 13.99
N ALA A 366 -6.50 -17.53 13.22
CA ALA A 366 -7.65 -18.40 13.46
C ALA A 366 -7.30 -19.88 13.28
N GLN A 367 -6.51 -20.21 12.26
CA GLN A 367 -6.05 -21.57 12.00
C GLN A 367 -4.97 -22.06 12.98
N GLU A 368 -4.31 -21.16 13.72
CA GLU A 368 -3.35 -21.51 14.78
C GLU A 368 -4.02 -21.70 16.14
N GLU A 369 -5.22 -21.15 16.33
CA GLU A 369 -6.00 -21.28 17.57
C GLU A 369 -6.98 -22.45 17.55
N ALA A 370 -7.39 -22.90 16.35
CA ALA A 370 -8.17 -24.11 16.12
C ALA A 370 -7.28 -25.36 16.17
#